data_AF-A0A316UGJ4-F1
#
_entry.id   AF-A0A316UGJ4-F1
#
_cell.length_a   1.000
_cell.length_b   1.000
_cell.length_c   1.000
_cell.angle_alpha   90.00
_cell.angle_beta   90.00
_cell.angle_gamma   90.00
#
_symmetry.space_group_name_H-M   'P 1'
#
loop_
_entity.id
_entity.type
_entity.pdbx_description
1 polymer ?
#
loop_
_entity_poly.entity_id
_entity_poly.type
_entity_poly.pdbx_seq_one_letter_code
_entity_poly.pdbx_strand_id
1 'polypeptide(L)'
;MRSTLLFLGATLTYLFGAGSANHVTCSWTGPGPGSPDTLGYKRFCSANLKLQDSEHGQYWCDSPGGGRVMVADWGYLRPRTLELATPCNGGGYAPDCSLSHWAVCPNNGAAVVGWNCYYWSEWDDCEWPKLFAPENVPKVLDIYSQ
;
A
#
# COMPACT_ATOMS: atom_id res chain seq x y z
N MET A 1 33.23 15.51 59.90
CA MET A 1 33.52 14.92 58.58
C MET A 1 32.32 15.22 57.69
N ARG A 2 32.46 16.12 56.71
CA ARG A 2 31.37 16.50 55.79
C ARG A 2 31.63 15.80 54.46
N SER A 3 30.77 14.84 54.12
CA SER A 3 30.85 14.07 52.88
C SER A 3 30.01 14.76 51.82
N THR A 4 30.68 15.32 50.81
CA THR A 4 30.05 15.98 49.66
C THR A 4 29.77 14.92 48.60
N LEU A 5 28.50 14.53 48.39
CA LEU A 5 28.10 13.70 47.26
C LEU A 5 28.02 14.57 46.00
N LEU A 6 28.91 14.31 45.03
CA LEU A 6 28.80 14.80 43.67
C LEU A 6 27.89 13.86 42.86
N PHE A 7 26.71 14.35 42.47
CA PHE A 7 25.88 13.70 41.46
C PHE A 7 26.42 14.09 40.07
N LEU A 8 27.13 13.18 39.40
CA LEU A 8 27.38 13.28 37.96
C LEU A 8 26.07 12.97 37.23
N GLY A 9 25.39 14.02 36.76
CA GLY A 9 24.30 13.88 35.80
C GLY A 9 24.86 13.54 34.43
N ALA A 10 24.78 12.27 34.02
CA ALA A 10 25.06 11.84 32.66
C ALA A 10 23.89 12.24 31.76
N THR A 11 24.04 13.32 31.00
CA THR A 11 23.11 13.73 29.95
C THR A 11 23.20 12.73 28.79
N LEU A 12 22.20 11.85 28.69
CA LEU A 12 22.04 10.90 27.59
C LEU A 12 21.51 11.64 26.36
N THR A 13 22.41 12.09 25.49
CA THR A 13 22.05 12.74 24.22
C THR A 13 21.50 11.70 23.25
N TYR A 14 20.18 11.59 23.17
CA TYR A 14 19.51 10.82 22.12
C TYR A 14 19.74 11.51 20.77
N LEU A 15 20.63 10.96 19.96
CA LEU A 15 20.73 11.30 18.55
C LEU A 15 19.48 10.77 17.85
N PHE A 16 18.48 11.63 17.69
CA PHE A 16 17.36 11.36 16.79
C PHE A 16 17.89 11.37 15.37
N GLY A 17 18.27 10.18 14.86
CA GLY A 17 18.49 10.00 13.44
C GLY A 17 17.19 10.35 12.71
N ALA A 18 17.24 11.38 11.87
CA ALA A 18 16.13 11.69 10.98
C ALA A 18 15.97 10.52 10.01
N GLY A 19 15.04 9.61 10.31
CA GLY A 19 14.57 8.63 9.34
C GLY A 19 13.85 9.40 8.25
N SER A 20 14.55 9.65 7.14
CA SER A 20 13.93 10.08 5.90
C SER A 20 13.20 8.88 5.32
N ALA A 21 11.94 8.70 5.71
CA ALA A 21 11.05 7.84 4.95
C ALA A 21 10.86 8.53 3.59
N ASN A 22 11.39 7.93 2.53
CA ASN A 22 11.17 8.38 1.16
C ASN A 22 9.71 8.10 0.80
N HIS A 23 8.81 8.96 1.26
CA HIS A 23 7.41 8.94 0.87
C HIS A 23 7.32 9.53 -0.53
N VAL A 24 7.22 8.67 -1.54
CA VAL A 24 6.90 9.09 -2.89
C VAL A 24 5.42 9.40 -2.91
N THR A 25 5.07 10.68 -3.07
CA THR A 25 3.67 11.11 -3.25
C THR A 25 3.07 10.37 -4.44
N CYS A 26 1.91 9.73 -4.25
CA CYS A 26 1.17 9.14 -5.35
C CYS A 26 1.05 10.10 -6.53
N SER A 27 1.54 9.64 -7.67
CA SER A 27 1.28 10.32 -8.92
C SER A 27 -0.21 10.26 -9.27
N TRP A 28 -0.86 9.12 -8.96
CA TRP A 28 -2.17 8.74 -9.50
C TRP A 28 -2.27 8.96 -11.02
N THR A 29 -1.14 8.85 -11.73
CA THR A 29 -1.07 9.09 -13.17
C THR A 29 -1.42 7.82 -13.91
N GLY A 30 -2.53 7.85 -14.65
CA GLY A 30 -2.96 6.77 -15.53
C GLY A 30 -3.04 7.20 -16.98
N PRO A 31 -3.12 6.25 -17.92
CA PRO A 31 -3.18 6.51 -19.36
C PRO A 31 -4.52 7.14 -19.81
N GLY A 32 -5.43 7.44 -18.88
CA GLY A 32 -6.72 8.07 -19.14
C GLY A 32 -7.91 7.19 -18.73
N PRO A 33 -9.12 7.54 -19.20
CA PRO A 33 -10.32 6.77 -18.90
C PRO A 33 -10.33 5.45 -19.68
N GLY A 34 -10.47 4.33 -18.98
CA GLY A 34 -10.54 3.00 -19.59
C GLY A 34 -10.33 1.90 -18.54
N SER A 35 -10.71 0.67 -18.89
CA SER A 35 -10.29 -0.49 -18.08
C SER A 35 -8.82 -0.80 -18.38
N PRO A 36 -8.03 -1.29 -17.40
CA PRO A 36 -6.64 -1.66 -17.63
C PRO A 36 -6.45 -2.62 -18.82
N ASP A 37 -7.38 -3.57 -19.00
CA ASP A 37 -7.37 -4.51 -20.12
C ASP A 37 -7.39 -3.79 -21.48
N THR A 38 -8.20 -2.73 -21.63
CA THR A 38 -8.26 -1.92 -22.86
C THR A 38 -7.04 -1.01 -23.06
N LEU A 39 -6.25 -0.80 -22.00
CA LEU A 39 -5.08 0.07 -21.96
C LEU A 39 -3.77 -0.72 -22.05
N GLY A 40 -3.84 -2.03 -22.32
CA GLY A 40 -2.68 -2.89 -22.52
C GLY A 40 -2.02 -3.38 -21.23
N TYR A 41 -2.66 -3.20 -20.07
CA TYR A 41 -2.21 -3.79 -18.82
C TYR A 41 -2.57 -5.26 -18.78
N LYS A 42 -1.79 -6.04 -18.04
CA LYS A 42 -2.08 -7.43 -17.74
C LYS A 42 -2.43 -7.56 -16.27
N ARG A 43 -3.45 -8.36 -15.96
CA ARG A 43 -3.80 -8.64 -14.57
C ARG A 43 -2.65 -9.40 -13.91
N PHE A 44 -2.12 -8.82 -12.85
CA PHE A 44 -1.12 -9.44 -11.99
C PHE A 44 -1.78 -10.44 -11.05
N CYS A 45 -2.84 -10.02 -10.35
CA CYS A 45 -3.60 -10.90 -9.45
C CYS A 45 -4.98 -10.33 -9.09
N SER A 46 -5.79 -11.16 -8.44
CA SER A 46 -7.04 -10.76 -7.80
C SER A 46 -6.96 -11.07 -6.31
N ALA A 47 -6.89 -10.03 -5.49
CA ALA A 47 -6.63 -10.12 -4.07
C ALA A 47 -7.93 -10.01 -3.28
N ASN A 48 -8.28 -11.06 -2.52
CA ASN A 48 -9.43 -11.01 -1.62
C ASN A 48 -9.04 -10.33 -0.30
N LEU A 49 -9.92 -9.46 0.20
CA LEU A 49 -9.78 -8.89 1.54
C LEU A 49 -9.84 -10.01 2.59
N LYS A 50 -8.82 -10.07 3.45
CA LYS A 50 -8.80 -10.86 4.67
C LYS A 50 -8.81 -9.90 5.86
N LEU A 51 -9.97 -9.77 6.48
CA LEU A 51 -10.10 -9.02 7.73
C LEU A 51 -9.32 -9.71 8.84
N GLN A 52 -8.53 -8.94 9.57
CA GLN A 52 -7.84 -9.38 10.78
C GLN A 52 -8.69 -9.06 12.02
N ASP A 53 -9.42 -7.95 11.97
CA ASP A 53 -10.42 -7.55 12.96
C ASP A 53 -11.49 -6.63 12.31
N SER A 54 -12.23 -5.86 13.11
CA SER A 54 -13.27 -4.93 12.62
C SER A 54 -12.74 -3.64 12.00
N GLU A 55 -11.47 -3.33 12.21
CA GLU A 55 -10.81 -2.08 11.82
C GLU A 55 -9.63 -2.30 10.86
N HIS A 56 -9.17 -3.54 10.71
CA HIS A 56 -8.00 -3.90 9.92
C HIS A 56 -8.25 -5.07 8.95
N GLY A 57 -7.63 -5.00 7.78
CA GLY A 57 -7.61 -6.09 6.83
C GLY A 57 -6.48 -5.98 5.82
N GLN A 58 -6.22 -7.08 5.11
CA GLN A 58 -5.12 -7.17 4.17
C GLN A 58 -5.54 -7.86 2.87
N TYR A 59 -4.90 -7.47 1.78
CA TYR A 59 -5.08 -8.03 0.45
C TYR A 59 -3.81 -8.75 0.04
N TRP A 60 -3.94 -10.05 -0.23
CA TRP A 60 -2.81 -10.92 -0.53
C TRP A 60 -3.00 -11.55 -1.89
N CYS A 61 -1.92 -11.55 -2.68
CA CYS A 61 -1.83 -12.25 -3.95
C CYS A 61 -0.91 -13.44 -3.85
N ASP A 62 -1.23 -14.51 -4.58
CA ASP A 62 -0.30 -15.60 -4.80
C ASP A 62 0.75 -15.11 -5.82
N SER A 63 2.03 -15.19 -5.44
CA SER A 63 3.12 -14.77 -6.32
C SER A 63 3.39 -15.84 -7.39
N PRO A 64 3.71 -15.48 -8.64
CA PRO A 64 4.10 -16.44 -9.67
C PRO A 64 5.28 -17.33 -9.28
N GLY A 65 6.18 -16.84 -8.40
CA GLY A 65 7.33 -17.60 -7.88
C GLY A 65 7.03 -18.53 -6.71
N GLY A 66 5.76 -18.64 -6.31
CA GLY A 66 5.35 -19.28 -5.06
C GLY A 66 5.35 -18.32 -3.87
N GLY A 67 4.51 -18.61 -2.88
CA GLY A 67 4.30 -17.74 -1.72
C GLY A 67 3.22 -16.69 -1.94
N ARG A 68 3.03 -15.85 -0.92
CA ARG A 68 2.00 -14.80 -0.91
C ARG A 68 2.64 -13.44 -0.69
N VAL A 69 2.21 -12.46 -1.47
CA VAL A 69 2.66 -11.07 -1.37
C VAL A 69 1.47 -10.18 -0.99
N MET A 70 1.68 -9.26 -0.06
CA MET A 70 0.67 -8.27 0.31
C MET A 70 0.70 -7.16 -0.72
N VAL A 71 -0.46 -6.83 -1.29
CA VAL A 71 -0.58 -5.78 -2.32
C VAL A 71 -1.30 -4.54 -1.80
N ALA A 72 -2.05 -4.68 -0.70
CA ALA A 72 -2.71 -3.59 -0.03
C ALA A 72 -3.09 -4.00 1.40
N ASP A 73 -3.33 -3.01 2.25
CA ASP A 73 -3.94 -3.18 3.56
C ASP A 73 -4.91 -2.05 3.87
N TRP A 74 -5.81 -2.30 4.81
CA TRP A 74 -6.82 -1.36 5.22
C TRP A 74 -6.74 -1.17 6.73
N GLY A 75 -6.68 0.09 7.16
CA GLY A 75 -6.69 0.51 8.56
C GLY A 75 -5.32 0.63 9.22
N TYR A 76 -4.23 0.11 8.64
CA TYR A 76 -2.91 0.11 9.31
C TYR A 76 -2.20 1.46 9.27
N LEU A 77 -2.17 2.14 8.12
CA LEU A 77 -1.60 3.48 8.04
C LEU A 77 -2.33 4.46 8.98
N ARG A 78 -3.66 4.40 8.93
CA ARG A 78 -4.60 5.13 9.81
C ARG A 78 -6.02 4.55 9.65
N PRO A 79 -6.93 4.81 10.60
CA PRO A 79 -8.28 4.26 10.55
C PRO A 79 -8.97 4.54 9.21
N ARG A 80 -9.55 3.49 8.62
CA ARG A 80 -10.35 3.54 7.38
C ARG A 80 -9.58 3.88 6.10
N THR A 81 -8.26 3.99 6.15
CA THR A 81 -7.43 4.19 4.95
C THR A 81 -7.09 2.85 4.31
N LEU A 82 -7.22 2.77 2.99
CA LEU A 82 -6.70 1.67 2.18
C LEU A 82 -5.34 2.10 1.63
N GLU A 83 -4.27 1.45 2.04
CA GLU A 83 -2.90 1.65 1.56
C GLU A 83 -2.56 0.54 0.56
N LEU A 84 -1.96 0.90 -0.56
CA LEU A 84 -1.43 -0.02 -1.57
C LEU A 84 0.07 -0.15 -1.33
N ALA A 85 0.53 -1.38 -1.20
CA ALA A 85 1.96 -1.63 -1.07
C ALA A 85 2.69 -1.11 -2.32
N THR A 86 3.90 -0.60 -2.16
CA THR A 86 4.71 -0.21 -3.32
C THR A 86 5.14 -1.45 -4.11
N PRO A 87 5.06 -1.44 -5.46
CA PRO A 87 5.53 -2.56 -6.27
C PRO A 87 7.03 -2.84 -6.14
N CYS A 88 7.89 -1.81 -6.14
CA CYS A 88 9.34 -1.99 -6.23
C CYS A 88 10.18 -1.43 -5.08
N ASN A 89 9.62 -0.57 -4.23
CA ASN A 89 10.35 0.02 -3.11
C ASN A 89 10.39 -0.93 -1.90
N GLY A 90 11.49 -0.92 -1.13
CA GLY A 90 11.56 -1.56 0.18
C GLY A 90 11.28 -3.08 0.25
N GLY A 91 11.45 -3.81 -0.86
CA GLY A 91 11.04 -5.22 -0.94
C GLY A 91 9.61 -5.42 -1.41
N GLY A 92 9.13 -4.52 -2.27
CA GLY A 92 7.80 -4.54 -2.87
C GLY A 92 7.43 -5.84 -3.59
N TYR A 93 6.16 -5.94 -3.97
CA TYR A 93 5.59 -7.20 -4.44
C TYR A 93 5.84 -7.52 -5.92
N ALA A 94 6.42 -6.60 -6.69
CA ALA A 94 6.68 -6.81 -8.11
C ALA A 94 7.75 -7.89 -8.31
N PRO A 95 7.52 -8.90 -9.16
CA PRO A 95 8.54 -9.88 -9.50
C PRO A 95 9.64 -9.30 -10.41
N ASP A 96 9.33 -8.22 -11.12
CA ASP A 96 10.23 -7.50 -12.02
C ASP A 96 9.90 -6.00 -11.96
N CYS A 97 10.91 -5.20 -11.63
CA CYS A 97 10.82 -3.74 -11.55
C CYS A 97 11.07 -3.02 -12.88
N SER A 98 11.16 -3.77 -13.98
CA SER A 98 11.05 -3.20 -15.32
C SER A 98 9.62 -2.80 -15.69
N LEU A 99 8.62 -3.28 -14.94
CA LEU A 99 7.20 -2.92 -15.09
C LEU A 99 6.94 -1.58 -14.40
N SER A 100 6.87 -0.50 -15.19
CA SER A 100 6.83 0.87 -14.69
C SER A 100 5.43 1.35 -14.29
N HIS A 101 4.38 0.64 -14.70
CA HIS A 101 3.02 1.11 -14.46
C HIS A 101 2.14 0.03 -13.86
N TRP A 102 1.41 0.44 -12.82
CA TRP A 102 0.55 -0.43 -12.04
C TRP A 102 -0.84 0.14 -11.98
N ALA A 103 -1.83 -0.74 -11.82
CA ALA A 103 -3.22 -0.33 -11.63
C ALA A 103 -3.95 -1.20 -10.61
N VAL A 104 -4.98 -0.62 -10.00
CA VAL A 104 -5.85 -1.25 -9.02
C VAL A 104 -7.29 -0.97 -9.39
N CYS A 105 -8.10 -2.02 -9.43
CA CYS A 105 -9.52 -1.93 -9.71
C CYS A 105 -10.29 -2.67 -8.62
N PRO A 106 -11.22 -2.00 -7.92
CA PRO A 106 -12.09 -2.67 -6.96
C PRO A 106 -13.09 -3.56 -7.70
N ASN A 107 -13.08 -4.85 -7.37
CA ASN A 107 -13.93 -5.85 -8.01
C ASN A 107 -14.94 -6.39 -7.00
N ASN A 108 -16.07 -5.71 -6.84
CA ASN A 108 -17.09 -6.13 -5.88
C ASN A 108 -18.10 -7.14 -6.46
N GLY A 109 -17.78 -7.83 -7.57
CA GLY A 109 -18.62 -8.87 -8.18
C GLY A 109 -19.90 -8.38 -8.87
N ALA A 110 -20.42 -7.21 -8.48
CA ALA A 110 -21.36 -6.42 -9.26
C ALA A 110 -20.59 -5.30 -9.95
N ALA A 111 -20.92 -4.98 -11.20
CA ALA A 111 -20.42 -3.79 -11.88
C ALA A 111 -20.82 -2.57 -11.06
N VAL A 112 -19.96 -2.13 -10.14
CA VAL A 112 -20.22 -0.93 -9.37
C VAL A 112 -19.91 0.24 -10.30
N VAL A 113 -20.95 0.67 -11.00
CA VAL A 113 -20.93 1.85 -11.87
C VAL A 113 -20.30 3.01 -11.08
N GLY A 114 -19.17 3.52 -11.57
CA GLY A 114 -18.47 4.68 -10.99
C GLY A 114 -17.20 4.38 -10.18
N TRP A 115 -16.76 3.12 -10.06
CA TRP A 115 -15.41 2.85 -9.53
C TRP A 115 -14.39 2.92 -10.65
N ASN A 116 -13.59 3.97 -10.62
CA ASN A 116 -12.44 4.12 -11.50
C ASN A 116 -11.29 3.27 -10.97
N CYS A 117 -10.57 2.61 -11.89
CA CYS A 117 -9.27 2.08 -11.56
C CYS A 117 -8.30 3.23 -11.33
N TYR A 118 -7.38 3.04 -10.40
CA TYR A 118 -6.32 3.98 -10.15
C TYR A 118 -5.00 3.41 -10.65
N TYR A 119 -4.09 4.29 -11.04
CA TYR A 119 -2.83 3.95 -11.70
C TYR A 119 -1.68 4.66 -11.00
N TRP A 120 -0.53 4.01 -10.84
CA TRP A 120 0.64 4.59 -10.18
C TRP A 120 1.94 4.03 -10.75
N SER A 121 3.06 4.70 -10.43
CA SER A 121 4.40 4.23 -10.81
C SER A 121 4.88 3.09 -9.92
N GLU A 122 5.86 2.33 -10.39
CA GLU A 122 6.43 1.20 -9.65
C GLU A 122 7.09 1.58 -8.31
N TRP A 123 7.41 2.85 -8.11
CA TRP A 123 8.02 3.39 -6.90
C TRP A 123 7.06 4.19 -6.01
N ASP A 124 5.81 4.39 -6.45
CA ASP A 124 4.85 5.16 -5.66
C ASP A 124 4.36 4.35 -4.45
N ASP A 125 4.23 5.03 -3.32
CA ASP A 125 3.63 4.49 -2.10
C ASP A 125 2.27 5.16 -1.90
N CYS A 126 1.20 4.37 -1.97
CA CYS A 126 -0.10 4.93 -2.29
C CYS A 126 -1.25 4.64 -1.36
N GLU A 127 -1.85 5.71 -0.83
CA GLU A 127 -3.12 5.64 -0.14
C GLU A 127 -4.31 5.98 -1.03
N TRP A 128 -5.34 5.14 -0.97
CA TRP A 128 -6.58 5.38 -1.69
C TRP A 128 -7.14 6.76 -1.35
N PRO A 129 -7.59 7.57 -2.34
CA PRO A 129 -8.02 8.95 -2.08
C PRO A 129 -9.25 9.11 -1.17
N LYS A 130 -9.94 8.01 -0.87
CA LYS A 130 -11.20 7.97 -0.11
C LYS A 130 -11.07 6.99 1.06
N LEU A 131 -11.62 7.39 2.20
CA LEU A 131 -11.76 6.53 3.36
C LEU A 131 -12.90 5.51 3.19
N PHE A 132 -12.69 4.29 3.68
CA PHE A 132 -13.67 3.21 3.64
C PHE A 132 -14.19 2.87 5.02
N ALA A 133 -15.51 2.92 5.20
CA ALA A 133 -16.15 2.25 6.33
C ALA A 133 -15.99 0.72 6.18
N PRO A 134 -16.00 -0.06 7.29
CA PRO A 134 -15.81 -1.52 7.25
C PRO A 134 -16.76 -2.26 6.30
N GLU A 135 -17.98 -1.77 6.13
CA GLU A 135 -18.99 -2.32 5.23
C GLU A 135 -18.76 -1.97 3.76
N ASN A 136 -18.01 -0.90 3.49
CA ASN A 136 -17.79 -0.33 2.15
C ASN A 136 -16.38 -0.57 1.59
N VAL A 137 -15.46 -1.12 2.39
CA VAL A 137 -14.13 -1.48 1.92
C VAL A 137 -14.23 -2.56 0.83
N PRO A 138 -13.51 -2.41 -0.31
CA PRO A 138 -13.57 -3.37 -1.42
C PRO A 138 -13.31 -4.80 -0.96
N LYS A 139 -14.15 -5.75 -1.38
CA LYS A 139 -13.95 -7.15 -0.99
C LYS A 139 -12.87 -7.84 -1.84
N VAL A 140 -12.65 -7.34 -3.05
CA VAL A 140 -11.58 -7.79 -3.94
C VAL A 140 -10.94 -6.58 -4.62
N LEU A 141 -9.62 -6.64 -4.77
CA LEU A 141 -8.85 -5.73 -5.61
C LEU A 141 -8.19 -6.52 -6.74
N ASP A 142 -8.46 -6.14 -7.98
CA ASP A 142 -7.69 -6.63 -9.12
C ASP A 142 -6.48 -5.71 -9.31
N ILE A 143 -5.29 -6.31 -9.28
CA ILE A 143 -4.02 -5.62 -9.51
C ILE A 143 -3.56 -5.91 -10.93
N TYR A 144 -3.05 -4.89 -11.60
CA TYR A 144 -2.57 -4.96 -12.98
C TYR A 144 -1.18 -4.34 -13.09
N SER A 145 -0.43 -4.76 -14.11
CA SER A 145 0.90 -4.25 -14.44
C SER A 145 1.07 -4.07 -15.95
N GLN A 146 1.91 -3.12 -16.35
CA GLN A 146 2.32 -2.86 -17.73
C GLN A 146 3.81 -2.54 -17.80
#